data_AF-A0A7W0PQD8-F1
#
_entry.id   AF-A0A7W0PQD8-F1
#
_cell.length_a   1.000
_cell.length_b   1.000
_cell.length_c   1.000
_cell.angle_alpha   90.00
_cell.angle_beta   90.00
_cell.angle_gamma   90.00
#
_symmetry.space_group_name_H-M   'P 1'
#
loop_
_entity.id
_entity.type
_entity.pdbx_description
1 polymer ?
#
loop_
_entity_poly.entity_id
_entity_poly.type
_entity_poly.pdbx_seq_one_letter_code
_entity_poly.pdbx_strand_id
1 'polypeptide(L)' 'MAPSTEHLDLVFGALADPTRRAILERLANGDATVSDLVAPSGFSQPTVSRHLKVLERAGLVSRGRE' A
#
# COMPACT_ATOMS: atom_id res chain seq x y z
N MET A 1 2.48 -6.10 22.55
CA MET A 1 1.04 -5.81 22.65
C MET A 1 0.37 -6.51 21.49
N ALA A 2 -0.62 -7.37 21.72
CA ALA A 2 -1.34 -8.03 20.62
C ALA A 2 -2.07 -6.97 19.77
N PRO A 3 -2.16 -7.15 18.44
CA PRO A 3 -2.91 -6.22 17.60
C PRO A 3 -4.38 -6.18 18.04
N SER A 4 -4.99 -4.98 18.04
CA SER A 4 -6.43 -4.86 18.29
C SER A 4 -7.22 -5.44 17.12
N THR A 5 -8.43 -5.95 17.39
CA THR A 5 -9.33 -6.46 16.34
C THR A 5 -9.54 -5.43 15.22
N GLU A 6 -9.71 -4.16 15.57
CA GLU A 6 -9.85 -3.07 14.59
C GLU A 6 -8.60 -2.92 13.70
N HIS A 7 -7.40 -3.09 14.25
CA HIS A 7 -6.18 -3.06 13.45
C HIS A 7 -6.10 -4.25 12.49
N LEU A 8 -6.48 -5.45 12.95
CA LEU A 8 -6.57 -6.63 12.09
C LEU A 8 -7.59 -6.44 10.97
N ASP A 9 -8.75 -5.84 11.25
CA ASP A 9 -9.76 -5.53 10.24
C ASP A 9 -9.22 -4.58 9.17
N LEU A 10 -8.43 -3.57 9.57
CA LEU A 10 -7.75 -2.66 8.64
C LEU A 10 -6.72 -3.40 7.78
N VAL A 11 -5.92 -4.28 8.38
CA VAL A 11 -4.90 -5.06 7.67
C VAL A 11 -5.56 -6.03 6.68
N PHE A 12 -6.51 -6.84 7.11
CA PHE A 12 -7.18 -7.80 6.23
C PHE A 12 -8.01 -7.10 5.16
N GLY A 13 -8.71 -6.03 5.51
CA GLY A 13 -9.41 -5.17 4.56
C GLY A 13 -8.45 -4.58 3.52
N ALA A 14 -7.26 -4.13 3.93
CA ALA A 14 -6.24 -3.64 3.01
C ALA A 14 -5.71 -4.77 2.10
N LEU A 15 -5.46 -5.97 2.62
CA LEU A 15 -4.92 -7.09 1.84
C LEU A 15 -5.93 -7.75 0.88
N ALA A 16 -7.24 -7.50 1.06
CA ALA A 16 -8.30 -8.08 0.21
C ALA A 16 -8.31 -7.55 -1.24
N ASP A 17 -7.61 -6.46 -1.54
CA ASP A 17 -7.59 -5.83 -2.87
C ASP A 17 -6.33 -6.24 -3.66
N PRO A 18 -6.48 -6.74 -4.89
CA PRO A 18 -5.35 -7.22 -5.69
C PRO A 18 -4.38 -6.09 -6.07
N THR A 19 -4.85 -4.86 -6.30
CA THR A 19 -3.97 -3.71 -6.61
C THR A 19 -3.11 -3.35 -5.41
N ARG A 20 -3.67 -3.38 -4.20
CA ARG A 20 -2.90 -3.15 -2.96
C ARG A 20 -1.84 -4.22 -2.75
N ARG A 21 -2.13 -5.49 -3.03
CA ARG A 21 -1.13 -6.57 -2.97
C ARG A 21 -0.03 -6.40 -3.99
N ALA A 22 -0.35 -6.01 -5.23
CA ALA A 22 0.65 -5.73 -6.26
C ALA A 22 1.59 -4.57 -5.86
N ILE A 23 1.06 -3.51 -5.22
CA ILE A 23 1.88 -2.43 -4.68
C ILE A 23 2.84 -2.94 -3.59
N LEU A 24 2.33 -3.75 -2.65
CA LEU A 24 3.16 -4.33 -1.59
C LEU A 24 4.25 -5.26 -2.15
N GLU A 25 3.92 -6.11 -3.12
CA GLU A 25 4.89 -6.96 -3.81
C GLU A 25 5.98 -6.15 -4.51
N ARG A 26 5.63 -5.01 -5.13
CA ARG A 26 6.63 -4.10 -5.72
C ARG A 26 7.52 -3.47 -4.66
N LEU A 27 6.96 -3.03 -3.54
CA LEU A 27 7.71 -2.40 -2.43
C LEU A 27 8.55 -3.41 -1.63
N ALA A 28 8.17 -4.69 -1.62
CA ALA A 28 8.99 -5.75 -1.02
C ALA A 28 10.36 -5.90 -1.70
N ASN A 29 10.50 -5.41 -2.95
CA ASN A 29 11.77 -5.38 -3.68
C ASN A 29 12.61 -4.11 -3.43
N GLY A 30 12.14 -3.21 -2.57
CA GLY A 30 12.79 -1.93 -2.25
C GLY A 30 11.89 -0.73 -2.48
N ASP A 31 12.35 0.43 -1.99
CA ASP A 31 11.62 1.68 -2.06
C ASP A 31 11.27 2.08 -3.51
N ALA A 32 10.15 2.77 -3.65
CA ALA A 32 9.64 3.21 -4.94
C ALA A 32 8.91 4.54 -4.82
N THR A 33 9.06 5.41 -5.83
CA THR A 33 8.25 6.61 -5.92
C THR A 33 6.84 6.28 -6.39
N VAL A 34 5.89 7.20 -6.19
CA VAL A 34 4.52 7.03 -6.73
C VAL A 34 4.54 6.87 -8.25
N SER A 35 5.48 7.52 -8.95
CA SER A 35 5.65 7.40 -10.40
C SER A 35 6.12 6.00 -10.80
N ASP A 36 7.04 5.40 -10.03
CA ASP A 36 7.52 4.03 -10.27
C ASP A 36 6.42 2.98 -10.06
N LEU A 37 5.45 3.27 -9.19
CA LEU A 37 4.28 2.41 -8.96
C LEU A 37 3.22 2.54 -10.06
N VAL A 38 3.17 3.68 -10.75
CA VAL A 38 2.23 3.95 -11.85
C VAL A 38 2.69 3.30 -13.16
N ALA A 39 3.99 3.39 -13.48
CA ALA A 39 4.53 2.98 -14.78
C ALA A 39 4.29 1.49 -15.15
N PRO A 40 4.37 0.51 -14.22
CA PRO A 40 4.10 -0.89 -14.53
C PRO A 40 2.65 -1.32 -14.30
N SER A 41 1.82 -0.52 -13.63
CA SER A 41 0.50 -0.97 -13.16
C SER A 41 -0.67 -0.56 -14.06
N GLY A 42 -0.46 0.35 -15.02
CA GLY A 42 -1.52 0.91 -15.86
C GLY A 42 -2.55 1.76 -15.10
N PHE A 43 -2.29 2.10 -13.84
CA PHE A 43 -3.19 2.88 -13.00
C PHE A 43 -2.80 4.35 -12.99
N SER A 44 -3.80 5.22 -12.86
CA SER A 44 -3.55 6.65 -12.67
C SER A 44 -2.87 6.93 -11.33
N GLN A 45 -2.08 8.01 -11.26
CA GLN A 45 -1.46 8.48 -10.02
C GLN A 45 -2.48 8.72 -8.88
N PRO A 46 -3.68 9.30 -9.11
CA PRO A 46 -4.74 9.38 -8.09
C PRO A 46 -5.17 8.01 -7.54
N THR A 47 -5.29 7.00 -8.41
CA THR A 47 -5.64 5.63 -8.01
C THR A 47 -4.58 5.06 -7.08
N VAL A 48 -3.32 5.09 -7.50
CA VAL A 48 -2.18 4.61 -6.69
C VAL A 48 -2.12 5.35 -5.35
N SER A 49 -2.28 6.67 -5.35
CA SER A 49 -2.27 7.49 -4.14
C SER A 49 -3.38 7.10 -3.16
N ARG A 50 -4.57 6.73 -3.65
CA ARG A 50 -5.67 6.23 -2.82
C ARG A 50 -5.33 4.89 -2.17
N HIS A 51 -4.76 3.96 -2.93
CA HIS A 51 -4.32 2.66 -2.41
C HIS A 51 -3.23 2.82 -1.35
N LEU A 52 -2.25 3.70 -1.58
CA LEU A 52 -1.19 4.00 -0.61
C LEU A 52 -1.75 4.56 0.71
N LYS A 53 -2.74 5.46 0.68
CA LYS A 53 -3.39 5.95 1.90
C LYS A 53 -4.06 4.85 2.73
N VAL A 54 -4.68 3.88 2.06
CA VAL A 54 -5.31 2.73 2.74
C VAL A 54 -4.25 1.84 3.38
N LEU A 55 -3.17 1.53 2.64
CA LEU A 55 -2.05 0.75 3.15
C LEU A 55 -1.34 1.44 4.32
N GLU A 56 -1.15 2.76 4.25
CA GLU A 56 -0.55 3.60 5.29
C GLU A 56 -1.40 3.57 6.56
N ARG A 57 -2.73 3.70 6.43
CA ARG A 57 -3.66 3.58 7.57
C ARG A 57 -3.65 2.19 8.20
N ALA A 58 -3.44 1.15 7.40
CA ALA A 58 -3.28 -0.22 7.89
C ALA A 58 -1.88 -0.51 8.47
N GLY A 59 -0.95 0.45 8.41
CA GLY A 59 0.43 0.28 8.88
C GLY A 59 1.29 -0.63 8.01
N LEU A 60 0.87 -0.89 6.75
CA LEU A 60 1.56 -1.80 5.84
C LEU A 60 2.64 -1.10 4.99
N VAL A 61 2.59 0.23 4.89
CA VAL A 61 3.59 1.05 4.20
C VAL A 61 3.84 2.33 4.99
N SER A 62 5.00 2.93 4.77
CA SER A 62 5.37 4.25 5.29
C SER A 62 5.94 5.12 4.17
N ARG A 63 5.87 6.44 4.33
CA ARG A 63 6.51 7.38 3.41
C ARG A 63 7.91 7.73 3.91
N GLY A 64 8.93 7.44 3.10
CA GLY A 64 10.25 8.03 3.26
C GLY A 64 10.28 9.45 2.71
N ARG A 65 11.10 10.33 3.30
CA ARG A 65 11.50 11.59 2.69
C ARG A 65 12.95 11.43 2.25
N GLU A 66 13.18 10.98 1.03
CA GLU A 66 14.44 11.12 0.32
C GLU A 66 14.15 11.71 -1.06
#